data_AF-A0AAE1QIP1-F1
#
_entry.id   AF-A0AAE1QIP1-F1
#
_cell.length_a   1.000
_cell.length_b   1.000
_cell.length_c   1.000
_cell.angle_alpha   90.00
_cell.angle_beta   90.00
_cell.angle_gamma   90.00
#
_symmetry.space_group_name_H-M   'P 1'
#
loop_
_entity.id
_entity.type
_entity.pdbx_description
1 polymer ?
#
loop_
_entity_poly.entity_id
_entity_poly.type
_entity_poly.pdbx_seq_one_letter_code
_entity_poly.pdbx_strand_id
1 'polypeptide(L)'
;MAYNDKEEENLALRRTNKITEEENIILKEDNKQLINQIRSLEDRMDNLKVQLKKEIIEEIYEEFEEREIKEKKKNNLIIFNIEETEYPSRQEKIQKELDTCIQVFKEIQSEVKDEDIVETFRIGKYRREEGNEEGQEEGQAQIKRKPRPILVKLKDERTKWEIIKKAKTIRNSRNDTFRKVWIVQYQI
;
A
#
# COMPACT_ATOMS: atom_id res chain seq x y z
N MET A 1 53.44 -68.65 43.83
CA MET A 1 52.96 -68.21 42.50
C MET A 1 51.64 -67.46 42.62
N ALA A 2 50.58 -68.03 43.23
CA ALA A 2 49.27 -67.37 43.39
C ALA A 2 49.20 -66.00 44.14
N TYR A 3 50.30 -65.52 44.73
CA TYR A 3 50.36 -64.22 45.40
C TYR A 3 50.79 -63.09 44.45
N ASN A 4 51.65 -63.38 43.46
CA ASN A 4 52.08 -62.42 42.44
C ASN A 4 50.95 -62.16 41.44
N ASP A 5 50.20 -63.19 41.07
CA ASP A 5 49.08 -63.05 40.12
C ASP A 5 47.98 -62.11 40.67
N LYS A 6 47.72 -62.14 41.98
CA LYS A 6 46.77 -61.24 42.66
C LYS A 6 47.24 -59.80 42.74
N GLU A 7 48.56 -59.58 42.80
CA GLU A 7 49.13 -58.24 42.85
C GLU A 7 49.13 -57.58 41.47
N GLU A 8 49.43 -58.35 40.42
CA GLU A 8 49.29 -57.92 39.03
C GLU A 8 47.84 -57.60 38.66
N GLU A 9 46.89 -58.44 39.10
CA GLU A 9 45.46 -58.20 38.90
C GLU A 9 44.99 -56.90 39.58
N ASN A 10 45.42 -56.63 40.81
CA ASN A 10 45.12 -55.38 41.51
C ASN A 10 45.74 -54.16 40.82
N LEU A 11 46.95 -54.30 40.28
CA LEU A 11 47.62 -53.23 39.55
C LEU A 11 46.89 -52.91 38.24
N ALA A 12 46.43 -53.94 37.52
CA ALA A 12 45.62 -53.79 36.32
C ALA A 12 44.28 -53.09 36.64
N LEU A 13 43.61 -53.51 37.71
CA LEU A 13 42.35 -52.91 38.15
C LEU A 13 42.49 -51.41 38.52
N ARG A 14 43.61 -51.04 39.16
CA ARG A 14 43.91 -49.63 39.47
C ARG A 14 44.13 -48.80 38.21
N ARG A 15 44.79 -49.37 37.20
CA ARG A 15 45.01 -48.70 35.91
C ARG A 15 43.70 -48.51 35.16
N THR A 16 42.84 -49.53 35.12
CA THR A 16 41.53 -49.43 34.46
C THR A 16 40.63 -48.41 35.15
N ASN A 17 40.57 -48.40 36.49
CA ASN A 17 39.77 -47.41 37.23
C ASN A 17 40.24 -45.99 36.96
N LYS A 18 41.55 -45.77 36.90
CA LYS A 18 42.11 -44.46 36.58
C LYS A 18 41.73 -43.99 35.18
N ILE A 19 41.80 -44.87 34.18
CA ILE A 19 41.39 -44.57 32.79
C ILE A 19 39.88 -44.23 32.76
N THR A 20 39.05 -45.04 33.41
CA THR A 20 37.61 -44.79 33.49
C THR A 20 37.26 -43.47 34.19
N GLU A 21 38.03 -43.08 35.22
CA GLU A 21 37.87 -41.78 35.89
C GLU A 21 38.22 -40.62 34.95
N GLU A 22 39.34 -40.71 34.22
CA GLU A 22 39.77 -39.72 33.24
C GLU A 22 38.73 -39.57 32.09
N GLU A 23 38.24 -40.69 31.55
CA GLU A 23 37.19 -40.70 30.52
C GLU A 23 35.88 -40.07 31.03
N ASN A 24 35.47 -40.35 32.27
CA ASN A 24 34.28 -39.75 32.86
C ASN A 24 34.40 -38.23 33.05
N ILE A 25 35.60 -37.73 33.34
CA ILE A 25 35.84 -36.28 33.45
C ILE A 25 35.66 -35.64 32.07
N ILE A 26 36.27 -36.21 31.02
CA ILE A 26 36.15 -35.72 29.64
C ILE A 26 34.68 -35.73 29.21
N LEU A 27 33.98 -36.85 29.43
CA LEU A 27 32.56 -36.96 29.09
C LEU A 27 31.69 -35.91 29.81
N LYS A 28 31.99 -35.57 31.07
CA LYS A 28 31.28 -34.51 31.79
C LYS A 28 31.54 -33.13 31.20
N GLU A 29 32.77 -32.86 30.77
CA GLU A 29 33.12 -31.60 30.11
C GLU A 29 32.43 -31.48 28.75
N ASP A 30 32.48 -32.53 27.93
CA ASP A 30 31.80 -32.57 26.63
C ASP A 30 30.29 -32.38 26.78
N ASN A 31 29.67 -33.06 27.74
CA ASN A 31 28.24 -32.94 28.00
C ASN A 31 27.87 -31.52 28.44
N LYS A 32 28.72 -30.87 29.25
CA LYS A 32 28.56 -29.46 29.62
C LYS A 32 28.68 -28.53 28.40
N GLN A 33 29.61 -28.80 27.49
CA GLN A 33 29.75 -28.03 26.25
C GLN A 33 28.53 -28.19 25.34
N LEU A 34 28.03 -29.42 25.17
CA LEU A 34 26.84 -29.72 24.37
C LEU A 34 25.60 -29.02 24.95
N ILE A 35 25.40 -29.05 26.28
CA ILE A 35 24.30 -28.34 26.94
C ILE A 35 24.38 -26.83 26.65
N ASN A 36 25.57 -26.24 26.70
CA ASN A 36 25.74 -24.81 26.42
C ASN A 36 25.46 -24.50 24.93
N GLN A 37 25.86 -25.37 24.01
CA GLN A 37 25.56 -25.22 22.59
C GLN A 37 24.06 -25.31 22.31
N ILE A 38 23.37 -26.29 22.92
CA ILE A 38 21.92 -26.45 22.79
C ILE A 38 21.21 -25.18 23.27
N ARG A 39 21.56 -24.67 24.46
CA ARG A 39 20.96 -23.43 24.99
C ARG A 39 21.18 -22.24 24.06
N SER A 40 22.40 -22.08 23.54
CA SER A 40 22.69 -21.00 22.59
C SER A 40 21.87 -21.12 21.30
N LEU A 41 21.64 -22.33 20.81
CA LEU A 41 20.79 -22.57 19.64
C LEU A 41 19.31 -22.30 19.94
N GLU A 42 18.82 -22.69 21.11
CA GLU A 42 17.46 -22.39 21.57
C GLU A 42 17.22 -20.87 21.64
N ASP A 43 18.15 -20.12 22.25
CA ASP A 43 18.08 -18.66 22.31
C ASP A 43 18.08 -18.01 20.91
N ARG A 44 18.92 -18.51 20.00
CA ARG A 44 18.95 -18.04 18.61
C ARG A 44 17.65 -18.35 17.88
N MET A 45 17.09 -19.54 18.08
CA MET A 45 15.81 -19.93 17.49
C MET A 45 14.68 -19.02 17.97
N ASP A 46 14.62 -18.70 19.26
CA ASP A 46 13.57 -17.85 19.80
C ASP A 46 13.70 -16.40 19.31
N ASN A 47 14.92 -15.88 19.20
CA ASN A 47 15.17 -14.58 18.57
C ASN A 47 14.72 -14.56 17.10
N LEU A 48 15.03 -15.60 16.32
CA LEU A 48 14.57 -15.72 14.93
C LEU A 48 13.05 -15.79 14.82
N LYS A 49 12.37 -16.52 15.72
CA LYS A 49 10.90 -16.55 15.76
C LYS A 49 10.31 -15.16 16.02
N VAL A 50 10.92 -14.38 16.92
CA VAL A 50 10.45 -13.01 17.22
C VAL A 50 10.64 -12.10 16.01
N GLN A 51 11.80 -12.16 15.35
CA GLN A 51 12.08 -11.38 14.14
C GLN A 51 11.10 -11.75 13.01
N LEU A 52 10.91 -13.04 12.74
CA LEU A 52 10.00 -13.51 11.71
C LEU A 52 8.56 -13.08 11.98
N LYS A 53 8.09 -13.16 13.23
CA LYS A 53 6.74 -12.68 13.60
C LYS A 53 6.59 -11.18 13.32
N LYS A 54 7.63 -10.39 13.61
CA LYS A 54 7.60 -8.95 13.38
C LYS A 54 7.52 -8.63 11.89
N GLU A 55 8.35 -9.28 11.07
CA GLU A 55 8.33 -9.11 9.61
C GLU A 55 6.98 -9.49 9.00
N ILE A 56 6.41 -10.64 9.41
CA ILE A 56 5.08 -11.08 8.95
C ILE A 56 4.00 -10.06 9.33
N ILE A 57 4.06 -9.51 10.55
CA ILE A 57 3.08 -8.51 11.00
C ILE A 57 3.19 -7.23 10.16
N GLU A 58 4.41 -6.75 9.92
CA GLU A 58 4.65 -5.55 9.10
C GLU A 58 4.13 -5.74 7.66
N GLU A 59 4.46 -6.87 7.03
CA GLU A 59 3.98 -7.19 5.68
C GLU A 59 2.45 -7.27 5.60
N ILE A 60 1.81 -7.90 6.61
CA ILE A 60 0.35 -7.96 6.70
C ILE A 60 -0.26 -6.55 6.83
N TYR A 61 0.34 -5.67 7.64
CA TYR A 61 -0.16 -4.30 7.79
C TYR A 61 -0.07 -3.51 6.49
N GLU A 62 1.07 -3.58 5.80
CA GLU A 62 1.24 -2.93 4.50
C GLU A 62 0.21 -3.45 3.47
N GLU A 63 -0.03 -4.76 3.43
CA GLU A 63 -1.02 -5.34 2.54
C GLU A 63 -2.45 -4.87 2.89
N PHE A 64 -2.78 -4.76 4.19
CA PHE A 64 -4.06 -4.23 4.64
C PHE A 64 -4.24 -2.75 4.25
N GLU A 65 -3.23 -1.92 4.46
CA GLU A 65 -3.28 -0.50 4.08
C GLU A 65 -3.44 -0.34 2.57
N GLU A 66 -2.70 -1.10 1.77
CA GLU A 66 -2.85 -1.09 0.33
C GLU A 66 -4.25 -1.50 -0.12
N ARG A 67 -4.79 -2.57 0.46
CA ARG A 67 -6.15 -3.04 0.16
C ARG A 67 -7.19 -2.00 0.53
N GLU A 68 -7.08 -1.39 1.71
CA GLU A 68 -8.01 -0.35 2.16
C GLU A 68 -7.96 0.88 1.25
N ILE A 69 -6.76 1.29 0.82
CA ILE A 69 -6.57 2.39 -0.13
C ILE A 69 -7.19 2.05 -1.49
N LYS A 70 -6.96 0.83 -2.00
CA LYS A 70 -7.54 0.34 -3.26
C LYS A 70 -9.07 0.31 -3.18
N GLU A 71 -9.64 -0.16 -2.07
CA GLU A 71 -11.09 -0.16 -1.85
C GLU A 71 -11.67 1.26 -1.78
N LYS A 72 -11.05 2.17 -1.02
CA LYS A 72 -11.49 3.59 -0.93
C LYS A 72 -11.51 4.29 -2.28
N LYS A 73 -10.61 3.91 -3.20
CA LYS A 73 -10.46 4.51 -4.55
C LYS A 73 -11.24 3.78 -5.64
N LYS A 74 -11.76 2.58 -5.35
CA LYS A 74 -12.38 1.68 -6.32
C LYS A 74 -13.52 2.35 -7.09
N ASN A 75 -14.32 3.18 -6.42
CA ASN A 75 -15.47 3.86 -7.00
C ASN A 75 -15.18 5.30 -7.48
N ASN A 76 -13.91 5.71 -7.50
CA ASN A 76 -13.53 7.07 -7.90
C ASN A 76 -13.28 7.17 -9.41
N LEU A 77 -13.72 8.28 -9.98
CA LEU A 77 -13.59 8.63 -11.38
C LEU A 77 -13.07 10.07 -11.49
N ILE A 78 -12.27 10.37 -12.51
CA ILE A 78 -11.78 11.74 -12.75
C ILE A 78 -12.33 12.24 -14.08
N ILE A 79 -12.83 13.47 -14.07
CA ILE A 79 -13.28 14.19 -15.25
C ILE A 79 -12.39 15.41 -15.49
N PHE A 80 -11.77 15.47 -16.67
CA PHE A 80 -10.89 16.55 -17.10
C PHE A 80 -11.59 17.51 -18.06
N ASN A 81 -11.05 18.73 -18.18
CA ASN A 81 -11.50 19.75 -19.12
C ASN A 81 -12.94 20.24 -18.90
N ILE A 82 -13.41 20.25 -17.66
CA ILE A 82 -14.64 20.95 -17.28
C ILE A 82 -14.29 22.38 -16.87
N GLU A 83 -14.91 23.37 -17.49
CA GLU A 83 -14.69 24.79 -17.20
C GLU A 83 -14.84 25.09 -15.70
N GLU A 84 -13.91 25.89 -15.15
CA GLU A 84 -14.02 26.37 -13.78
C GLU A 84 -14.92 27.59 -13.75
N THR A 85 -15.84 27.61 -12.79
CA THR A 85 -16.69 28.76 -12.52
C THR A 85 -16.50 29.19 -11.08
N GLU A 86 -16.43 30.50 -10.86
CA GLU A 86 -16.32 31.07 -9.53
C GLU A 86 -17.71 31.07 -8.87
N TYR A 87 -17.72 30.67 -7.60
CA TYR A 87 -18.96 30.56 -6.83
C TYR A 87 -18.81 31.29 -5.49
N PRO A 88 -19.86 32.00 -5.05
CA PRO A 88 -19.83 32.78 -3.82
C PRO A 88 -19.81 31.89 -2.57
N SER A 89 -20.40 30.69 -2.65
CA SER A 89 -20.50 29.76 -1.51
C SER A 89 -20.00 28.35 -1.85
N ARG A 90 -19.52 27.62 -0.83
CA ARG A 90 -19.06 26.23 -0.98
C ARG A 90 -20.20 25.28 -1.36
N GLN A 91 -21.40 25.51 -0.85
CA GLN A 91 -22.56 24.67 -1.14
C GLN A 91 -23.02 24.81 -2.59
N GLU A 92 -23.13 26.04 -3.10
CA GLU A 92 -23.45 26.27 -4.51
C GLU A 92 -22.39 25.68 -5.45
N LYS A 93 -21.11 25.74 -5.03
CA LYS A 93 -20.03 25.11 -5.78
C LYS A 93 -20.24 23.60 -5.93
N ILE A 94 -20.50 22.92 -4.82
CA ILE A 94 -20.69 21.46 -4.83
C ILE A 94 -21.91 21.10 -5.69
N GLN A 95 -23.01 21.83 -5.54
CA GLN A 95 -24.23 21.56 -6.32
C GLN A 95 -24.00 21.76 -7.81
N LYS A 96 -23.34 22.84 -8.23
CA LYS A 96 -23.07 23.08 -9.65
C LYS A 96 -22.04 22.11 -10.23
N GLU A 97 -21.04 21.70 -9.45
CA GLU A 97 -20.10 20.65 -9.86
C GLU A 97 -20.83 19.31 -10.05
N LEU A 98 -21.75 18.97 -9.15
CA LEU A 98 -22.64 17.81 -9.25
C LEU A 98 -23.51 17.89 -10.51
N ASP A 99 -24.23 19.00 -10.72
CA ASP A 99 -25.10 19.22 -11.89
C ASP A 99 -24.31 19.09 -13.20
N THR A 100 -23.08 19.63 -13.24
CA THR A 100 -22.19 19.52 -14.39
C THR A 100 -21.77 18.08 -14.65
N CYS A 101 -21.44 17.31 -13.61
CA CYS A 101 -21.13 15.89 -13.74
C CYS A 101 -22.32 15.10 -14.30
N ILE A 102 -23.53 15.36 -13.80
CA ILE A 102 -24.77 14.73 -14.29
C ILE A 102 -25.02 15.07 -15.76
N GLN A 103 -24.79 16.32 -16.18
CA GLN A 103 -24.90 16.71 -17.59
C GLN A 103 -23.90 15.96 -18.48
N VAL A 104 -22.65 15.83 -18.02
CA VAL A 104 -21.62 15.04 -18.71
C VAL A 104 -22.05 13.57 -18.83
N PHE A 105 -22.60 12.99 -17.77
CA PHE A 105 -23.07 11.60 -17.76
C PHE A 105 -24.30 11.38 -18.66
N LYS A 106 -25.21 12.36 -18.75
CA LYS A 106 -26.33 12.34 -19.69
C LYS A 106 -25.86 12.40 -21.14
N GLU A 107 -24.85 13.20 -21.44
CA GLU A 107 -24.30 13.33 -22.79
C GLU A 107 -23.69 12.02 -23.30
N ILE A 108 -23.06 11.24 -22.43
CA ILE A 108 -22.55 9.89 -22.76
C ILE A 108 -23.63 8.80 -22.67
N GLN A 109 -24.89 9.18 -22.48
CA GLN A 109 -26.05 8.26 -22.36
C GLN A 109 -25.91 7.26 -21.20
N SER A 110 -25.37 7.72 -20.08
CA SER A 110 -25.33 6.94 -18.83
C SER A 110 -26.59 7.22 -18.01
N GLU A 111 -27.16 6.19 -17.38
CA GLU A 111 -28.38 6.31 -16.55
C GLU A 111 -28.07 6.74 -15.10
N VAL A 112 -26.97 7.47 -14.91
CA VAL A 112 -26.47 7.87 -13.59
C VAL A 112 -27.39 8.93 -13.00
N LYS A 113 -27.85 8.68 -11.78
CA LYS A 113 -28.67 9.62 -11.00
C LYS A 113 -27.81 10.33 -9.96
N ASP A 114 -28.36 11.40 -9.40
CA ASP A 114 -27.73 12.18 -8.33
C ASP A 114 -27.40 11.29 -7.11
N GLU A 115 -28.28 10.33 -6.79
CA GLU A 115 -28.12 9.36 -5.70
C GLU A 115 -26.94 8.38 -5.88
N ASP A 116 -26.47 8.21 -7.12
CA ASP A 116 -25.33 7.35 -7.43
C ASP A 116 -23.99 8.06 -7.18
N ILE A 117 -24.01 9.38 -6.99
CA ILE A 117 -22.84 10.21 -6.73
C ILE A 117 -22.78 10.55 -5.24
N VAL A 118 -21.74 10.05 -4.58
CA VAL A 118 -21.52 10.26 -3.14
C VAL A 118 -20.89 11.62 -2.89
N GLU A 119 -19.90 12.00 -3.72
CA GLU A 119 -19.15 13.23 -3.52
C GLU A 119 -18.54 13.73 -4.84
N THR A 120 -18.44 15.05 -4.99
CA THR A 120 -17.71 15.69 -6.08
C THR A 120 -16.81 16.79 -5.53
N PHE A 121 -15.58 16.88 -6.05
CA PHE A 121 -14.69 18.00 -5.75
C PHE A 121 -13.56 18.10 -6.78
N ARG A 122 -13.00 19.30 -6.95
CA ARG A 122 -11.83 19.51 -7.82
C ARG A 122 -10.50 19.12 -7.16
N ILE A 123 -9.66 18.45 -7.93
CA ILE A 123 -8.29 18.07 -7.53
C ILE A 123 -7.33 19.22 -7.81
N GLY A 124 -6.53 19.60 -6.80
CA GLY A 124 -5.46 20.58 -6.92
C GLY A 124 -5.82 21.98 -6.39
N LYS A 125 -4.78 22.78 -6.12
CA LYS A 125 -4.91 24.14 -5.57
C LYS A 125 -5.50 25.07 -6.62
N TYR A 126 -6.50 25.87 -6.22
CA TYR A 126 -7.01 26.95 -7.07
C TYR A 126 -5.91 28.00 -7.20
N ARG A 127 -5.44 28.26 -8.42
CA ARG A 127 -4.57 29.41 -8.68
C ARG A 127 -5.48 30.56 -9.10
N ARG A 128 -5.68 31.53 -8.21
CA ARG A 128 -6.25 32.83 -8.61
C ARG A 128 -5.28 33.51 -9.58
N GLU A 129 -5.81 34.27 -10.52
CA GLU A 129 -4.99 35.02 -11.48
C GLU A 129 -4.23 36.20 -10.83
N GLU A 130 -4.47 36.46 -9.55
CA GLU A 130 -3.80 37.48 -8.76
C GLU A 130 -2.45 36.98 -8.23
N GLY A 131 -1.36 37.48 -8.84
CA GLY A 131 -0.01 37.42 -8.25
C GLY A 131 0.99 36.53 -9.00
N ASN A 132 1.52 37.06 -10.11
CA ASN A 132 2.97 37.25 -10.35
C ASN A 132 3.17 37.70 -11.80
N GLU A 133 3.21 39.02 -11.98
CA GLU A 133 3.73 39.69 -13.18
C GLU A 133 5.28 39.66 -13.23
N GLU A 134 5.96 39.07 -12.24
CA GLU A 134 7.41 38.94 -12.22
C GLU A 134 7.84 37.63 -12.91
N GLY A 135 7.93 37.68 -14.24
CA GLY A 135 8.46 36.59 -15.05
C GLY A 135 8.00 36.56 -16.51
N GLN A 136 7.42 37.65 -17.02
CA GLN A 136 7.16 37.79 -18.45
C GLN A 136 8.48 38.16 -19.16
N GLU A 137 9.29 37.16 -19.49
CA GLU A 137 10.12 37.26 -20.68
C GLU A 137 9.18 37.31 -21.89
N GLU A 138 9.38 38.37 -22.68
CA GLU A 138 8.58 38.78 -23.81
C GLU A 138 8.45 37.63 -24.84
N GLY A 139 7.20 37.22 -25.14
CA GLY A 139 6.91 36.53 -26.39
C GLY A 139 6.04 35.27 -26.38
N GLN A 140 5.26 34.95 -25.33
CA GLN A 140 4.39 33.77 -25.38
C GLN A 140 2.93 34.05 -25.01
N ALA A 141 2.05 33.59 -25.91
CA ALA A 141 0.60 33.70 -25.90
C ALA A 141 -0.03 33.48 -24.51
N GLN A 142 -1.12 34.20 -24.23
CA GLN A 142 -2.03 33.96 -23.11
C GLN A 142 -2.17 32.45 -22.83
N ILE A 143 -1.43 31.94 -21.84
CA ILE A 143 -1.51 30.55 -21.44
C ILE A 143 -2.86 30.38 -20.75
N LYS A 144 -3.90 30.05 -21.52
CA LYS A 144 -5.22 29.69 -20.99
C LYS A 144 -5.00 28.61 -19.93
N ARG A 145 -5.25 28.95 -18.66
CA ARG A 145 -5.06 28.03 -17.54
C ARG A 145 -5.92 26.80 -17.78
N LYS A 146 -5.30 25.61 -17.74
CA LYS A 146 -6.04 24.35 -17.85
C LYS A 146 -6.94 24.20 -16.62
N PRO A 147 -8.24 23.92 -16.79
CA PRO A 147 -9.14 23.75 -15.66
C PRO A 147 -8.76 22.52 -14.85
N ARG A 148 -8.97 22.59 -13.54
CA ARG A 148 -8.68 21.49 -12.61
C ARG A 148 -9.63 20.32 -12.85
N PRO A 149 -9.15 19.07 -12.72
CA PRO A 149 -10.00 17.90 -12.85
C PRO A 149 -10.99 17.80 -11.69
N ILE A 150 -12.17 17.26 -11.96
CA ILE A 150 -13.18 16.91 -10.94
C ILE A 150 -13.01 15.44 -10.58
N LEU A 151 -12.84 15.14 -9.30
CA LEU A 151 -12.99 13.79 -8.75
C LEU A 151 -14.47 13.58 -8.43
N VAL A 152 -15.01 12.47 -8.92
CA VAL A 152 -16.36 12.01 -8.64
C VAL A 152 -16.26 10.68 -7.91
N LYS A 153 -16.80 10.62 -6.70
CA LYS A 153 -16.94 9.39 -5.92
C LYS A 153 -18.33 8.81 -6.16
N LEU A 154 -18.38 7.61 -6.72
CA LEU A 154 -19.62 6.91 -7.00
C LEU A 154 -19.98 5.96 -5.87
N LYS A 155 -21.25 5.63 -5.77
CA LYS A 155 -21.76 4.66 -4.80
C LYS A 155 -21.26 3.25 -5.13
N ASP A 156 -21.29 2.89 -6.42
CA ASP A 156 -21.00 1.54 -6.90
C ASP A 156 -19.93 1.52 -8.00
N GLU A 157 -19.07 0.49 -7.95
CA GLU A 157 -18.02 0.28 -8.96
C GLU A 157 -18.61 -0.04 -10.34
N ARG A 158 -19.73 -0.75 -10.38
CA ARG A 158 -20.40 -1.11 -11.64
C ARG A 158 -20.75 0.15 -12.44
N THR A 159 -21.28 1.17 -11.76
CA THR A 159 -21.63 2.46 -12.35
C THR A 159 -20.39 3.17 -12.90
N LYS A 160 -19.27 3.13 -12.17
CA LYS A 160 -17.97 3.65 -12.66
C LYS A 160 -17.56 3.02 -13.98
N TRP A 161 -17.58 1.69 -14.07
CA TRP A 161 -17.16 0.98 -15.28
C TRP A 161 -18.11 1.21 -16.46
N GLU A 162 -19.41 1.34 -16.20
CA GLU A 162 -20.37 1.72 -17.23
C GLU A 162 -20.06 3.11 -17.80
N ILE A 163 -19.84 4.10 -16.93
CA ILE A 163 -19.45 5.46 -17.31
C ILE A 163 -18.16 5.42 -18.15
N ILE A 164 -17.12 4.71 -17.70
CA ILE A 164 -15.84 4.62 -18.42
C ILE A 164 -16.01 4.00 -19.82
N LYS A 165 -16.84 2.95 -19.91
CA LYS A 165 -17.11 2.28 -21.19
C LYS A 165 -17.81 3.23 -22.17
N LYS A 166 -18.81 3.96 -21.68
CA LYS A 166 -19.58 4.94 -22.47
C LYS A 166 -18.79 6.21 -22.75
N ALA A 167 -17.88 6.63 -21.87
CA ALA A 167 -17.11 7.87 -22.01
C ALA A 167 -16.33 7.99 -23.33
N LYS A 168 -16.00 6.87 -23.98
CA LYS A 168 -15.36 6.88 -25.31
C LYS A 168 -16.23 7.57 -26.38
N THR A 169 -17.55 7.60 -26.20
CA THR A 169 -18.49 8.25 -27.12
C THR A 169 -18.58 9.77 -26.92
N ILE A 170 -18.04 10.32 -25.83
CA ILE A 170 -18.15 11.75 -25.50
C ILE A 170 -17.57 12.66 -26.61
N ARG A 171 -16.58 12.18 -27.34
CA ARG A 171 -15.99 12.91 -28.49
C ARG A 171 -16.96 13.10 -29.64
N ASN A 172 -18.01 12.29 -29.71
CA ASN A 172 -19.09 12.36 -30.70
C ASN A 172 -20.30 13.14 -30.18
N SER A 173 -20.19 13.76 -29.00
CA SER A 173 -21.22 14.63 -28.43
C SER A 173 -21.67 15.69 -29.43
N ARG A 174 -22.94 16.09 -29.33
CA ARG A 174 -23.47 17.23 -30.11
C ARG A 174 -22.96 18.57 -29.56
N ASN A 175 -22.57 18.61 -28.30
CA ASN A 175 -22.07 19.81 -27.63
C ASN A 175 -20.55 19.88 -27.75
N ASP A 176 -20.05 20.91 -28.45
CA ASP A 176 -18.62 21.11 -28.67
C ASP A 176 -17.81 21.26 -27.38
N THR A 177 -18.43 21.75 -26.31
CA THR A 177 -17.78 21.86 -24.99
C THR A 177 -17.46 20.49 -24.43
N PHE A 178 -18.37 19.52 -24.55
CA PHE A 178 -18.19 18.17 -24.01
C PHE A 178 -17.27 17.29 -24.86
N ARG A 179 -17.09 17.59 -26.15
CA ARG A 179 -16.13 16.84 -27.00
C ARG A 179 -14.69 16.87 -26.48
N LYS A 180 -14.34 17.90 -25.72
CA LYS A 180 -13.02 18.09 -25.11
C LYS A 180 -12.90 17.48 -23.72
N VAL A 181 -13.97 16.95 -23.15
CA VAL A 181 -13.99 16.32 -21.82
C VAL A 181 -13.40 14.92 -21.90
N TRP A 182 -12.62 14.56 -20.88
CA TRP A 182 -12.02 13.24 -20.77
C TRP A 182 -12.38 12.64 -19.42
N ILE A 183 -12.88 11.42 -19.46
CA ILE A 183 -13.22 10.67 -18.27
C ILE A 183 -12.24 9.51 -18.16
N VAL A 184 -11.59 9.39 -17.01
CA VAL A 184 -10.62 8.31 -16.76
C VAL A 184 -10.88 7.69 -15.39
N GLN A 185 -10.45 6.44 -15.26
CA GLN A 185 -10.35 5.81 -13.95
C GLN A 185 -9.29 6.50 -13.10
N TYR A 186 -9.58 6.65 -11.81
CA TYR A 186 -8.56 7.01 -10.83
C TYR A 186 -7.64 5.79 -10.62
N GLN A 187 -6.44 5.83 -11.21
CA GLN A 187 -5.35 4.88 -10.96
C GLN A 187 -4.20 5.65 -10.33
N ILE A 188 -3.84 5.29 -9.10
CA ILE A 188 -2.56 5.64 -8.47
C ILE A 188 -2.02 4.33 -7.93
#